data_AF-A0A8C0ZSP6-F1
#
_entry.id   AF-A0A8C0ZSP6-F1
#
_cell.length_a   1.000
_cell.length_b   1.000
_cell.length_c   1.000
_cell.angle_alpha   90.00
_cell.angle_beta   90.00
_cell.angle_gamma   90.00
#
_symmetry.space_group_name_H-M   'P 1'
#
loop_
_entity.id
_entity.type
_entity.pdbx_description
1 polymer ?
#
loop_
_entity_poly.entity_id
_entity_poly.type
_entity_poly.pdbx_seq_one_letter_code
_entity_poly.pdbx_strand_id
1 'polypeptide(L)'
;HGRAGSAGPEAGGRRGAGAAPGHAPWSWALAGLWLAATLGCVQGSGGRARRHWPVPYKRFSFRPEPDPYCQAKYTFCPTGSPFPVMKGNDVVEVFRLQAPVWEFKYGDLLGHLKTMHDAVGFRSTLTGRNYTMEWYELFQLGNCTFPHLRPELNAPFWCNQGAACFFEGIDDNHWKENGTLALVATISGNTFNKMANWVKQDNETGIYYETWTVQASPGKGMETWFESYDCSKFVLRTYEKLAELGAEFKKIETNYTRIFLYSGEPTYLGNETSIFGPTGNKTLALDIKKFYYPFKPHLSTKEFLWSLLQIFDSVIMHRQFYLFYNFEYWFLPMKFPFIKITYEEIPLPNRHKTLPDL
;
A
#
# COMPACT_ATOMS: atom_id res chain seq x y z
N HIS A 1 -105.70 -22.45 31.78
CA HIS A 1 -106.94 -21.65 31.71
C HIS A 1 -106.60 -20.16 31.64
N GLY A 2 -107.15 -19.44 30.66
CA GLY A 2 -107.63 -18.04 30.84
C GLY A 2 -106.66 -16.85 30.82
N ARG A 3 -106.49 -16.25 29.63
CA ARG A 3 -106.59 -14.80 29.25
C ARG A 3 -106.05 -13.64 30.13
N ALA A 4 -105.19 -12.84 29.48
CA ALA A 4 -105.34 -11.41 29.07
C ALA A 4 -104.84 -10.21 29.93
N GLY A 5 -104.21 -9.25 29.20
CA GLY A 5 -104.16 -7.78 29.43
C GLY A 5 -102.98 -7.24 30.25
N SER A 6 -101.94 -6.59 29.69
CA SER A 6 -101.81 -5.23 29.11
C SER A 6 -101.54 -4.09 30.10
N ALA A 7 -100.33 -3.49 30.02
CA ALA A 7 -99.90 -2.09 30.33
C ALA A 7 -98.37 -2.13 30.59
N GLY A 8 -97.48 -1.54 29.79
CA GLY A 8 -97.24 -0.10 29.63
C GLY A 8 -95.93 0.29 30.39
N PRO A 9 -94.84 0.73 29.73
CA PRO A 9 -93.51 0.84 30.36
C PRO A 9 -93.05 2.28 30.67
N GLU A 10 -91.95 2.33 31.43
CA GLU A 10 -90.86 3.34 31.48
C GLU A 10 -91.15 4.71 32.11
N ALA A 11 -90.66 5.00 33.32
CA ALA A 11 -89.27 5.20 33.76
C ALA A 11 -88.69 6.55 33.29
N GLY A 12 -88.68 7.50 34.23
CA GLY A 12 -88.22 8.88 34.04
C GLY A 12 -86.71 9.01 33.88
N GLY A 13 -86.31 9.99 33.06
CA GLY A 13 -84.93 10.38 32.82
C GLY A 13 -84.77 11.91 32.90
N ARG A 14 -83.83 12.31 33.75
CA ARG A 14 -83.47 13.68 34.14
C ARG A 14 -82.87 14.51 32.99
N ARG A 15 -83.18 15.81 33.00
CA ARG A 15 -82.40 16.89 32.37
C ARG A 15 -81.21 17.27 33.27
N GLY A 16 -80.12 17.74 32.66
CA GLY A 16 -79.20 18.67 33.32
C GLY A 16 -77.70 18.41 33.11
N ALA A 17 -77.20 18.94 32.00
CA ALA A 17 -75.85 19.40 31.65
C ALA A 17 -74.69 19.31 32.68
N GLY A 18 -73.49 19.03 32.12
CA GLY A 18 -72.28 19.77 32.46
C GLY A 18 -71.14 18.95 33.04
N ALA A 19 -70.23 18.53 32.17
CA ALA A 19 -69.03 17.72 32.43
C ALA A 19 -68.11 18.19 33.59
N ALA A 20 -67.80 17.27 34.50
CA ALA A 20 -66.50 16.96 35.12
C ALA A 20 -66.67 15.70 35.99
N PRO A 21 -65.74 14.73 36.00
CA PRO A 21 -64.66 14.74 37.01
C PRO A 21 -63.34 14.17 36.44
N GLY A 22 -62.16 14.61 36.85
CA GLY A 22 -61.57 14.31 38.15
C GLY A 22 -60.13 13.81 37.96
N HIS A 23 -59.37 13.83 39.06
CA HIS A 23 -58.06 13.21 39.28
C HIS A 23 -56.78 13.96 38.84
N ALA A 24 -56.19 14.60 39.87
CA ALA A 24 -54.79 14.61 40.33
C ALA A 24 -53.79 13.57 39.72
N PRO A 25 -52.50 13.58 40.12
CA PRO A 25 -51.53 14.68 40.16
C PRO A 25 -50.20 14.27 39.45
N TRP A 26 -49.47 15.26 38.97
CA TRP A 26 -48.00 15.39 38.94
C TRP A 26 -47.08 14.17 39.24
N SER A 27 -47.17 13.06 38.48
CA SER A 27 -46.18 11.97 38.57
C SER A 27 -45.93 11.19 37.28
N TRP A 28 -46.19 11.78 36.11
CA TRP A 28 -45.96 11.12 34.81
C TRP A 28 -45.04 11.88 33.84
N ALA A 29 -44.63 13.11 34.19
CA ALA A 29 -43.68 13.89 33.37
C ALA A 29 -42.20 13.46 33.55
N LEU A 30 -41.89 12.61 34.53
CA LEU A 30 -40.53 12.08 34.75
C LEU A 30 -40.36 10.60 34.36
N ALA A 31 -41.46 9.87 34.12
CA ALA A 31 -41.41 8.48 33.64
C ALA A 31 -41.26 8.38 32.11
N GLY A 32 -41.67 9.40 31.35
CA GLY A 32 -41.44 9.50 29.89
C GLY A 32 -39.99 9.81 29.50
N LEU A 33 -39.16 10.29 30.43
CA LEU A 33 -37.75 10.59 30.22
C LEU A 33 -36.81 9.40 30.50
N TRP A 34 -37.32 8.31 31.08
CA TRP A 34 -36.54 7.09 31.35
C TRP A 34 -36.86 5.92 30.39
N LEU A 35 -37.94 5.99 29.61
CA LEU A 35 -38.27 4.98 28.58
C LEU A 35 -37.86 5.38 27.15
N ALA A 36 -37.39 6.61 26.92
CA ALA A 36 -36.74 7.01 25.67
C ALA A 36 -35.23 6.70 25.65
N ALA A 37 -34.66 6.19 26.76
CA ALA A 37 -33.24 5.89 26.89
C ALA A 37 -32.88 4.40 26.66
N THR A 38 -33.83 3.53 26.34
CA THR A 38 -33.59 2.07 26.21
C THR A 38 -34.12 1.41 24.94
N LEU A 39 -34.61 2.17 23.94
CA LEU A 39 -35.10 1.62 22.66
C LEU A 39 -34.54 2.33 21.42
N GLY A 40 -33.32 2.88 21.52
CA GLY A 40 -32.57 3.50 20.43
C GLY A 40 -31.28 2.76 20.08
N CYS A 41 -31.30 1.42 20.01
CA CYS A 41 -30.16 0.62 19.53
C CYS A 41 -30.49 -0.05 18.20
N VAL A 42 -30.49 0.71 17.10
CA VAL A 42 -29.95 0.29 15.78
C VAL A 42 -29.60 1.56 15.00
N GLN A 43 -28.58 2.28 15.45
CA GLN A 43 -27.74 3.02 14.51
C GLN A 43 -26.46 2.24 14.41
N GLY A 44 -26.14 1.81 13.18
CA GLY A 44 -24.93 1.07 12.87
C GLY A 44 -23.72 1.86 13.33
N SER A 45 -23.24 1.52 14.52
CA SER A 45 -21.84 1.60 14.89
C SER A 45 -21.10 0.77 13.84
N GLY A 46 -20.78 1.39 12.70
CA GLY A 46 -19.71 0.92 11.85
C GLY A 46 -18.50 0.88 12.76
N GLY A 47 -18.23 -0.29 13.32
CA GLY A 47 -17.16 -0.47 14.27
C GLY A 47 -15.93 0.18 13.66
N ARG A 48 -15.24 1.00 14.45
CA ARG A 48 -13.79 1.10 14.30
C ARG A 48 -13.28 -0.33 14.47
N ALA A 49 -13.34 -1.12 13.40
CA ALA A 49 -12.54 -2.32 13.27
C ALA A 49 -11.15 -1.82 13.59
N ARG A 50 -10.59 -2.31 14.69
CA ARG A 50 -9.29 -1.92 15.21
C ARG A 50 -8.33 -2.15 14.04
N ARG A 51 -7.93 -1.06 13.37
CA ARG A 51 -7.10 -1.16 12.16
C ARG A 51 -5.79 -1.75 12.61
N HIS A 52 -5.42 -2.87 12.00
CA HIS A 52 -4.14 -3.50 12.27
C HIS A 52 -3.09 -2.77 11.45
N TRP A 53 -2.05 -2.29 12.12
CA TRP A 53 -0.89 -1.66 11.50
C TRP A 53 0.23 -2.70 11.35
N PRO A 54 1.00 -2.69 10.24
CA PRO A 54 0.82 -1.83 9.06
C PRO A 54 -0.40 -2.25 8.22
N VAL A 55 -0.91 -1.33 7.39
CA VAL A 55 -1.91 -1.67 6.37
C VAL A 55 -1.28 -2.64 5.39
N PRO A 56 -1.85 -3.84 5.19
CA PRO A 56 -1.26 -4.84 4.30
C PRO A 56 -1.36 -4.38 2.84
N TYR A 57 -0.32 -4.67 2.07
CA TYR A 57 -0.32 -4.48 0.62
C TYR A 57 -1.40 -5.36 -0.03
N LYS A 58 -2.31 -4.74 -0.77
CA LYS A 58 -3.40 -5.39 -1.49
C LYS A 58 -2.88 -6.04 -2.77
N ARG A 59 -3.06 -7.35 -2.86
CA ARG A 59 -2.82 -8.14 -4.07
C ARG A 59 -4.06 -8.24 -4.94
N PHE A 60 -3.86 -8.52 -6.21
CA PHE A 60 -4.88 -8.64 -7.24
C PHE A 60 -4.94 -10.06 -7.80
N SER A 61 -6.02 -10.41 -8.47
CA SER A 61 -6.17 -11.72 -9.13
C SER A 61 -5.40 -11.81 -10.45
N PHE A 62 -5.12 -10.68 -11.10
CA PHE A 62 -4.37 -10.59 -12.34
C PHE A 62 -3.76 -9.18 -12.52
N ARG A 63 -2.75 -9.07 -13.38
CA ARG A 63 -2.20 -7.79 -13.83
C ARG A 63 -2.99 -7.23 -15.02
N PRO A 64 -3.56 -6.02 -14.93
CA PRO A 64 -4.18 -5.38 -16.07
C PRO A 64 -3.12 -4.88 -17.07
N GLU A 65 -3.46 -4.93 -18.35
CA GLU A 65 -2.65 -4.26 -19.39
C GLU A 65 -2.48 -2.77 -19.06
N PRO A 66 -1.28 -2.19 -19.26
CA PRO A 66 -1.09 -0.77 -19.01
C PRO A 66 -1.93 0.10 -19.96
N ASP A 67 -2.46 1.20 -19.41
CA ASP A 67 -3.20 2.18 -20.21
C ASP A 67 -2.27 2.82 -21.27
N PRO A 68 -2.74 3.05 -22.52
CA PRO A 68 -1.93 3.67 -23.58
C PRO A 68 -1.36 5.05 -23.24
N TYR A 69 -1.94 5.76 -22.27
CA TYR A 69 -1.39 7.00 -21.73
C TYR A 69 -0.04 6.78 -21.04
N CYS A 70 0.16 5.64 -20.38
CA CYS A 70 1.40 5.30 -19.68
C CYS A 70 2.46 4.86 -20.69
N GLN A 71 3.38 5.77 -21.02
CA GLN A 71 4.49 5.50 -21.92
C GLN A 71 5.82 5.67 -21.21
N ALA A 72 6.67 4.65 -21.32
CA ALA A 72 8.00 4.68 -20.74
C ALA A 72 8.98 5.36 -21.68
N LYS A 73 9.83 6.25 -21.16
CA LYS A 73 10.92 6.84 -21.96
C LYS A 73 12.00 5.80 -22.27
N TYR A 74 12.25 4.92 -21.31
CA TYR A 74 13.13 3.77 -21.44
C TYR A 74 12.27 2.51 -21.30
N THR A 75 12.39 1.59 -22.25
CA THR A 75 11.62 0.35 -22.28
C THR A 75 11.87 -0.45 -21.00
N PHE A 76 10.79 -0.91 -20.36
CA PHE A 76 10.86 -1.85 -19.26
C PHE A 76 11.40 -3.20 -19.74
N CYS A 77 12.37 -3.77 -19.03
CA CYS A 77 12.94 -5.10 -19.26
C CYS A 77 13.32 -5.37 -20.72
N PRO A 78 14.20 -4.55 -21.35
CA PRO A 78 14.45 -4.58 -22.79
C PRO A 78 15.06 -5.90 -23.27
N THR A 79 15.82 -6.59 -22.41
CA THR A 79 16.46 -7.88 -22.68
C THR A 79 15.79 -9.03 -21.93
N GLY A 80 14.54 -8.84 -21.49
CA GLY A 80 13.76 -9.82 -20.75
C GLY A 80 13.68 -11.16 -21.48
N SER A 81 13.88 -12.24 -20.72
CA SER A 81 13.84 -13.61 -21.20
C SER A 81 12.99 -14.47 -20.24
N PRO A 82 12.34 -15.54 -20.74
CA PRO A 82 11.62 -16.44 -19.86
C PRO A 82 12.58 -17.16 -18.91
N PHE A 83 12.09 -17.51 -17.72
CA PHE A 83 12.84 -18.36 -16.79
C PHE A 83 13.20 -19.70 -17.45
N PRO A 84 14.48 -20.11 -17.47
CA PRO A 84 14.85 -21.44 -17.91
C PRO A 84 14.44 -22.48 -16.86
N VAL A 85 14.25 -23.72 -17.31
CA VAL A 85 14.08 -24.85 -16.39
C VAL A 85 15.45 -25.43 -16.06
N MET A 86 15.86 -25.33 -14.79
CA MET A 86 17.12 -25.87 -14.31
C MET A 86 17.02 -27.38 -14.07
N LYS A 87 18.12 -28.11 -14.31
CA LYS A 87 18.20 -29.55 -13.95
C LYS A 87 18.11 -29.71 -12.44
N GLY A 88 17.38 -30.71 -11.95
CA GLY A 88 17.12 -30.86 -10.52
C GLY A 88 18.37 -31.02 -9.66
N ASN A 89 19.41 -31.65 -10.20
CA ASN A 89 20.72 -31.83 -9.55
C ASN A 89 21.73 -30.71 -9.84
N ASP A 90 21.32 -29.63 -10.51
CA ASP A 90 22.17 -28.46 -10.69
C ASP A 90 22.42 -27.78 -9.34
N VAL A 91 23.61 -27.18 -9.22
CA VAL A 91 23.97 -26.29 -8.14
C VAL A 91 23.91 -24.87 -8.70
N VAL A 92 22.97 -24.08 -8.18
CA VAL A 92 22.74 -22.69 -8.59
C VAL A 92 23.23 -21.76 -7.48
N GLU A 93 24.23 -20.96 -7.79
CA GLU A 93 24.73 -19.91 -6.91
C GLU A 93 23.79 -18.71 -6.95
N VAL A 94 23.48 -18.14 -5.78
CA VAL A 94 22.58 -16.99 -5.63
C VAL A 94 23.40 -15.80 -5.15
N PHE A 95 23.34 -14.71 -5.90
CA PHE A 95 24.07 -13.47 -5.63
C PHE A 95 23.11 -12.37 -5.17
N ARG A 96 23.56 -11.58 -4.20
CA ARG A 96 23.03 -10.24 -3.95
C ARG A 96 23.70 -9.29 -4.93
N LEU A 97 22.86 -8.54 -5.64
CA LEU A 97 23.26 -7.52 -6.57
C LEU A 97 22.69 -6.18 -6.08
N GLN A 98 23.55 -5.19 -5.96
CA GLN A 98 23.14 -3.84 -5.55
C GLN A 98 24.00 -2.81 -6.28
N ALA A 99 23.40 -1.76 -6.82
CA ALA A 99 24.11 -0.67 -7.51
C ALA A 99 23.37 0.66 -7.29
N PRO A 100 24.02 1.83 -7.39
CA PRO A 100 23.32 3.11 -7.27
C PRO A 100 22.19 3.27 -8.31
N VAL A 101 21.03 3.78 -7.91
CA VAL A 101 19.92 3.99 -8.85
C VAL A 101 20.33 5.03 -9.89
N TRP A 102 19.90 4.85 -11.15
CA TRP A 102 20.15 5.79 -12.25
C TRP A 102 21.64 6.11 -12.50
N GLU A 103 22.55 5.21 -12.15
CA GLU A 103 24.00 5.37 -12.43
C GLU A 103 24.26 5.73 -13.90
N PHE A 104 23.53 5.11 -14.83
CA PHE A 104 23.62 5.41 -16.27
C PHE A 104 23.28 6.86 -16.65
N LYS A 105 22.55 7.58 -15.80
CA LYS A 105 22.09 8.96 -16.05
C LYS A 105 22.80 9.99 -15.19
N TYR A 106 23.13 9.66 -13.95
CA TYR A 106 23.67 10.60 -12.97
C TYR A 106 25.04 10.20 -12.38
N GLY A 107 25.64 9.10 -12.85
CA GLY A 107 26.87 8.56 -12.29
C GLY A 107 26.73 8.18 -10.81
N ASP A 108 27.81 8.32 -10.05
CA ASP A 108 27.88 7.94 -8.62
C ASP A 108 27.19 8.93 -7.65
N LEU A 109 26.58 10.02 -8.15
CA LEU A 109 25.96 11.03 -7.28
C LEU A 109 24.88 10.44 -6.34
N LEU A 110 24.09 9.49 -6.84
CA LEU A 110 23.05 8.83 -6.03
C LEU A 110 23.63 7.71 -5.13
N GLY A 111 24.83 7.20 -5.45
CA GLY A 111 25.59 6.30 -4.60
C GLY A 111 26.09 6.99 -3.34
N HIS A 112 26.52 8.25 -3.45
CA HIS A 112 26.87 9.08 -2.28
C HIS A 112 25.68 9.35 -1.33
N LEU A 113 24.45 9.36 -1.86
CA LEU A 113 23.21 9.47 -1.07
C LEU A 113 22.70 8.09 -0.58
N LYS A 114 23.41 7.01 -0.92
CA LYS A 114 23.05 5.61 -0.65
C LYS A 114 21.65 5.24 -1.13
N THR A 115 21.27 5.77 -2.28
CA THR A 115 20.04 5.36 -2.98
C THR A 115 20.41 4.25 -3.96
N MET A 116 20.18 3.02 -3.54
CA MET A 116 20.59 1.80 -4.25
C MET A 116 19.39 1.07 -4.90
N HIS A 117 19.62 0.50 -6.08
CA HIS A 117 18.78 -0.49 -6.76
C HIS A 117 19.23 -1.90 -6.35
N ASP A 118 18.26 -2.78 -6.10
CA ASP A 118 18.49 -4.13 -5.59
C ASP A 118 18.00 -5.20 -6.58
N ALA A 119 18.81 -6.25 -6.76
CA ALA A 119 18.52 -7.38 -7.63
C ALA A 119 19.07 -8.71 -7.07
N VAL A 120 18.64 -9.82 -7.67
CA VAL A 120 19.14 -11.17 -7.37
C VAL A 120 19.82 -11.75 -8.60
N GLY A 121 21.07 -12.16 -8.44
CA GLY A 121 21.83 -12.89 -9.47
C GLY A 121 21.74 -14.40 -9.28
N PHE A 122 21.74 -15.15 -10.37
CA PHE A 122 21.81 -16.61 -10.36
C PHE A 122 22.91 -17.09 -11.29
N ARG A 123 23.69 -18.10 -10.90
CA ARG A 123 24.65 -18.77 -11.80
C ARG A 123 24.52 -20.28 -11.68
N SER A 124 24.24 -20.94 -12.80
CA SER A 124 24.20 -22.40 -12.89
C SER A 124 25.61 -22.95 -13.06
N THR A 125 26.01 -23.89 -12.20
CA THR A 125 27.32 -24.54 -12.31
C THR A 125 27.37 -25.56 -13.44
N LEU A 126 26.24 -26.19 -13.77
CA LEU A 126 26.18 -27.16 -14.88
C LEU A 126 26.26 -26.51 -16.25
N THR A 127 25.61 -25.35 -16.43
CA THR A 127 25.57 -24.66 -17.74
C THR A 127 26.59 -23.55 -17.86
N GLY A 128 27.14 -23.06 -16.74
CA GLY A 128 28.01 -21.88 -16.68
C GLY A 128 27.27 -20.55 -16.92
N ARG A 129 25.98 -20.59 -17.24
CA ARG A 129 25.17 -19.39 -17.52
C ARG A 129 24.78 -18.69 -16.23
N ASN A 130 24.68 -17.37 -16.31
CA ASN A 130 24.20 -16.55 -15.22
C ASN A 130 23.02 -15.67 -15.67
N TYR A 131 22.27 -15.19 -14.69
CA TYR A 131 21.02 -14.49 -14.90
C TYR A 131 20.85 -13.43 -13.83
N THR A 132 20.19 -12.35 -14.20
CA THR A 132 19.80 -11.28 -13.28
C THR A 132 18.28 -11.24 -13.18
N MET A 133 17.78 -11.08 -11.96
CA MET A 133 16.37 -10.95 -11.65
C MET A 133 16.14 -9.70 -10.81
N GLU A 134 15.28 -8.82 -11.31
CA GLU A 134 14.97 -7.52 -10.73
C GLU A 134 13.47 -7.34 -10.62
N TRP A 135 13.03 -6.34 -9.88
CA TRP A 135 11.64 -5.90 -9.89
C TRP A 135 11.59 -4.38 -9.78
N TYR A 136 11.04 -3.71 -10.79
CA TYR A 136 11.08 -2.25 -10.87
C TYR A 136 9.92 -1.71 -11.69
N GLU A 137 9.87 -0.38 -11.81
CA GLU A 137 8.78 0.37 -12.41
C GLU A 137 8.72 0.18 -13.93
N LEU A 138 7.53 -0.08 -14.46
CA LEU A 138 7.32 -0.10 -15.91
C LEU A 138 7.56 1.27 -16.53
N PHE A 139 7.21 2.32 -15.79
CA PHE A 139 7.19 3.70 -16.26
C PHE A 139 8.10 4.63 -15.45
N GLN A 140 9.17 4.10 -14.84
CA GLN A 140 10.09 4.85 -13.98
C GLN A 140 9.49 5.33 -12.64
N LEU A 141 10.37 5.57 -11.65
CA LEU A 141 10.01 5.92 -10.27
C LEU A 141 9.01 7.08 -10.13
N GLY A 142 9.24 8.20 -10.84
CA GLY A 142 8.38 9.38 -10.71
C GLY A 142 6.89 9.12 -11.00
N ASN A 143 6.60 8.27 -11.98
CA ASN A 143 5.24 7.87 -12.35
C ASN A 143 4.60 6.91 -11.33
N CYS A 144 5.41 6.24 -10.52
CA CYS A 144 4.95 5.40 -9.43
C CYS A 144 4.75 6.17 -8.13
N THR A 145 5.49 7.26 -7.92
CA THR A 145 5.42 8.07 -6.71
C THR A 145 4.35 9.16 -6.76
N PHE A 146 4.12 9.77 -7.92
CA PHE A 146 3.16 10.87 -8.08
C PHE A 146 2.29 10.70 -9.33
N PRO A 147 0.99 11.08 -9.26
CA PRO A 147 0.06 10.87 -10.37
C PRO A 147 0.17 11.97 -11.43
N HIS A 148 -0.42 11.68 -12.59
CA HIS A 148 -0.69 12.64 -13.64
C HIS A 148 -2.04 13.32 -13.42
N LEU A 149 -2.06 14.66 -13.54
CA LEU A 149 -3.29 15.44 -13.47
C LEU A 149 -3.79 15.74 -14.89
N ARG A 150 -4.73 14.91 -15.35
CA ARG A 150 -5.33 15.02 -16.69
C ARG A 150 -6.58 15.91 -16.64
N PRO A 151 -6.74 16.90 -17.54
CA PRO A 151 -7.88 17.83 -17.51
C PRO A 151 -9.23 17.14 -17.75
N GLU A 152 -9.25 16.05 -18.50
CA GLU A 152 -10.43 15.26 -18.83
C GLU A 152 -10.85 14.28 -17.72
N LEU A 153 -10.01 14.09 -16.69
CA LEU A 153 -10.29 13.20 -15.57
C LEU A 153 -10.49 14.00 -14.26
N ASN A 154 -11.48 13.59 -13.49
CA ASN A 154 -11.69 14.16 -12.15
C ASN A 154 -10.59 13.71 -11.19
N ALA A 155 -10.30 12.40 -11.17
CA ALA A 155 -9.28 11.80 -10.33
C ALA A 155 -7.86 11.93 -10.93
N PRO A 156 -6.82 12.07 -10.09
CA PRO A 156 -5.43 11.89 -10.50
C PRO A 156 -5.22 10.49 -11.10
N PHE A 157 -4.45 10.40 -12.19
CA PHE A 157 -4.24 9.18 -12.95
C PHE A 157 -2.84 8.59 -12.69
N TRP A 158 -2.77 7.32 -12.32
CA TRP A 158 -1.53 6.67 -11.90
C TRP A 158 -0.97 5.73 -12.97
N CYS A 159 0.32 5.88 -13.26
CA CYS A 159 1.10 4.95 -14.08
C CYS A 159 2.10 4.21 -13.20
N ASN A 160 1.60 3.58 -12.14
CA ASN A 160 2.40 3.08 -11.02
C ASN A 160 2.63 1.55 -11.06
N GLN A 161 2.50 0.91 -12.22
CA GLN A 161 2.78 -0.52 -12.31
C GLN A 161 4.28 -0.81 -12.12
N GLY A 162 4.58 -1.83 -11.31
CA GLY A 162 5.91 -2.44 -11.20
C GLY A 162 5.82 -3.94 -11.46
N ALA A 163 6.89 -4.54 -11.98
CA ALA A 163 6.91 -5.96 -12.35
C ALA A 163 8.32 -6.56 -12.24
N ALA A 164 8.37 -7.89 -12.20
CA ALA A 164 9.62 -8.65 -12.24
C ALA A 164 10.21 -8.64 -13.66
N CYS A 165 11.53 -8.50 -13.76
CA CYS A 165 12.31 -8.62 -14.97
C CYS A 165 13.37 -9.70 -14.76
N PHE A 166 13.51 -10.63 -15.71
CA PHE A 166 14.50 -11.70 -15.67
C PHE A 166 15.24 -11.75 -17.01
N PHE A 167 16.57 -11.78 -16.99
CA PHE A 167 17.38 -11.81 -18.21
C PHE A 167 18.69 -12.56 -18.01
N GLU A 168 19.27 -13.04 -19.11
CA GLU A 168 20.57 -13.72 -19.13
C GLU A 168 21.71 -12.69 -19.02
N GLY A 169 22.74 -13.01 -18.23
CA GLY A 169 23.85 -12.13 -17.93
C GLY A 169 23.80 -11.53 -16.54
N ILE A 170 24.96 -11.46 -15.88
CA ILE A 170 25.25 -10.56 -14.75
C ILE A 170 26.32 -9.59 -15.25
N ASP A 171 26.03 -8.29 -15.26
CA ASP A 171 27.00 -7.26 -15.60
C ASP A 171 27.89 -6.96 -14.39
N ASP A 172 29.00 -7.69 -14.28
CA ASP A 172 29.94 -7.58 -13.18
C ASP A 172 30.42 -6.14 -12.93
N ASN A 173 30.60 -5.33 -13.98
CA ASN A 173 31.10 -3.95 -13.82
C ASN A 173 30.03 -3.09 -13.15
N HIS A 174 28.79 -3.15 -13.65
CA HIS A 174 27.67 -2.40 -13.07
C HIS A 174 27.49 -2.70 -11.57
N TRP A 175 27.59 -3.96 -11.16
CA TRP A 175 27.35 -4.34 -9.77
C TRP A 175 28.58 -4.20 -8.85
N LYS A 176 29.80 -4.18 -9.38
CA LYS A 176 31.04 -4.14 -8.57
C LYS A 176 31.66 -2.76 -8.46
N GLU A 177 31.49 -1.88 -9.45
CA GLU A 177 32.20 -0.60 -9.50
C GLU A 177 31.80 0.31 -8.34
N ASN A 178 30.49 0.55 -8.17
CA ASN A 178 29.94 1.41 -7.12
C ASN A 178 28.90 0.68 -6.24
N GLY A 179 28.90 -0.65 -6.27
CA GLY A 179 27.82 -1.49 -5.77
C GLY A 179 28.26 -2.66 -4.89
N THR A 180 27.46 -3.72 -4.90
CA THR A 180 27.77 -5.00 -4.25
C THR A 180 27.36 -6.15 -5.16
N LEU A 181 28.32 -7.05 -5.44
CA LEU A 181 28.08 -8.38 -6.01
C LEU A 181 28.62 -9.40 -5.02
N ALA A 182 27.73 -10.08 -4.29
CA ALA A 182 28.09 -11.00 -3.21
C ALA A 182 27.33 -12.32 -3.30
N LEU A 183 28.03 -13.45 -3.22
CA LEU A 183 27.41 -14.77 -3.12
C LEU A 183 26.72 -14.92 -1.76
N VAL A 184 25.41 -15.09 -1.73
CA VAL A 184 24.61 -15.15 -0.50
C VAL A 184 24.06 -16.54 -0.17
N ALA A 185 23.87 -17.40 -1.18
CA ALA A 185 23.39 -18.75 -0.97
C ALA A 185 23.78 -19.65 -2.14
N THR A 186 23.56 -20.95 -1.96
CA THR A 186 23.63 -21.95 -3.02
C THR A 186 22.38 -22.82 -2.92
N ILE A 187 21.68 -23.02 -4.03
CA ILE A 187 20.40 -23.75 -4.08
C ILE A 187 20.45 -24.83 -5.14
N SER A 188 19.53 -25.80 -5.05
CA SER A 188 19.35 -26.80 -6.12
C SER A 188 18.60 -26.19 -7.31
N GLY A 189 18.78 -26.75 -8.51
CA GLY A 189 17.95 -26.38 -9.65
C GLY A 189 16.44 -26.63 -9.42
N ASN A 190 16.08 -27.63 -8.60
CA ASN A 190 14.68 -27.84 -8.20
C ASN A 190 14.13 -26.68 -7.35
N THR A 191 14.95 -26.16 -6.43
CA THR A 191 14.62 -24.97 -5.63
C THR A 191 14.44 -23.75 -6.52
N PHE A 192 15.33 -23.55 -7.50
CA PHE A 192 15.22 -22.47 -8.50
C PHE A 192 13.90 -22.55 -9.26
N ASN A 193 13.53 -23.73 -9.80
CA ASN A 193 12.30 -23.90 -10.56
C ASN A 193 11.04 -23.61 -9.73
N LYS A 194 11.04 -24.01 -8.45
CA LYS A 194 9.93 -23.69 -7.51
C LYS A 194 9.85 -22.19 -7.23
N MET A 195 11.00 -21.53 -7.04
CA MET A 195 11.07 -20.08 -6.88
C MET A 195 10.57 -19.36 -8.14
N ALA A 196 10.96 -19.79 -9.34
CA ALA A 196 10.51 -19.20 -10.61
C ALA A 196 8.97 -19.28 -10.77
N ASN A 197 8.35 -20.41 -10.38
CA ASN A 197 6.90 -20.53 -10.35
C ASN A 197 6.24 -19.55 -9.36
N TRP A 198 6.84 -19.37 -8.19
CA TRP A 198 6.39 -18.37 -7.22
C TRP A 198 6.55 -16.94 -7.75
N VAL A 199 7.66 -16.59 -8.40
CA VAL A 199 7.88 -15.27 -9.01
C VAL A 199 6.80 -14.97 -10.03
N LYS A 200 6.41 -15.95 -10.86
CA LYS A 200 5.29 -15.77 -11.80
C LYS A 200 3.99 -15.40 -11.07
N GLN A 201 3.67 -16.04 -9.95
CA GLN A 201 2.49 -15.71 -9.14
C GLN A 201 2.63 -14.35 -8.45
N ASP A 202 3.82 -14.01 -7.93
CA ASP A 202 4.08 -12.70 -7.32
C ASP A 202 3.89 -11.59 -8.36
N ASN A 203 4.38 -11.81 -9.59
CA ASN A 203 4.33 -10.84 -10.69
C ASN A 203 2.91 -10.58 -11.21
N GLU A 204 2.00 -11.55 -11.11
CA GLU A 204 0.59 -11.37 -11.52
C GLU A 204 -0.29 -10.76 -10.42
N THR A 205 0.14 -10.86 -9.16
CA THR A 205 -0.69 -10.47 -8.01
C THR A 205 -0.20 -9.18 -7.34
N GLY A 206 1.11 -8.92 -7.40
CA GLY A 206 1.81 -7.72 -6.91
C GLY A 206 2.05 -6.72 -8.03
N ILE A 207 1.03 -5.92 -8.34
CA ILE A 207 0.99 -5.22 -9.64
C ILE A 207 1.42 -3.76 -9.61
N TYR A 208 1.49 -3.12 -8.45
CA TYR A 208 1.83 -1.71 -8.33
C TYR A 208 3.07 -1.48 -7.46
N TYR A 209 3.88 -0.51 -7.84
CA TYR A 209 5.05 -0.06 -7.11
C TYR A 209 4.63 0.99 -6.09
N GLU A 210 5.13 0.85 -4.86
CA GLU A 210 4.96 1.84 -3.80
C GLU A 210 6.31 2.28 -3.26
N THR A 211 6.55 3.59 -3.27
CA THR A 211 7.85 4.18 -2.91
C THR A 211 7.99 4.38 -1.40
N TRP A 212 6.91 4.78 -0.73
CA TRP A 212 6.99 5.30 0.63
C TRP A 212 6.83 4.18 1.65
N THR A 213 7.80 4.04 2.55
CA THR A 213 7.54 3.45 3.86
C THR A 213 7.09 4.57 4.79
N VAL A 214 5.99 4.40 5.54
CA VAL A 214 5.49 5.42 6.46
C VAL A 214 5.51 4.92 7.90
N GLN A 215 6.17 5.66 8.80
CA GLN A 215 6.37 5.30 10.20
C GLN A 215 5.96 6.42 11.16
N ALA A 216 5.69 6.05 12.41
CA ALA A 216 5.34 6.98 13.48
C ALA A 216 6.49 7.96 13.83
N SER A 217 7.73 7.47 13.84
CA SER A 217 8.95 8.22 14.12
C SER A 217 10.20 7.44 13.71
N PRO A 218 11.38 8.07 13.63
CA PRO A 218 12.63 7.35 13.38
C PRO A 218 13.00 6.42 14.54
N GLY A 219 13.51 5.23 14.23
CA GLY A 219 14.05 4.30 15.22
C GLY A 219 13.59 2.85 15.03
N LYS A 220 14.26 1.93 15.72
CA LYS A 220 13.89 0.50 15.71
C LYS A 220 12.63 0.27 16.55
N GLY A 221 11.72 -0.57 16.05
CA GLY A 221 10.50 -0.95 16.77
C GLY A 221 9.40 0.13 16.81
N MET A 222 9.55 1.19 16.02
CA MET A 222 8.49 2.19 15.85
C MET A 222 7.35 1.62 15.02
N GLU A 223 6.14 2.08 15.30
CA GLU A 223 4.95 1.65 14.57
C GLU A 223 5.05 2.06 13.08
N THR A 224 4.96 1.06 12.20
CA THR A 224 4.89 1.26 10.76
C THR A 224 3.43 1.31 10.34
N TRP A 225 3.04 2.37 9.63
CA TRP A 225 1.71 2.52 9.08
C TRP A 225 1.58 1.84 7.72
N PHE A 226 2.58 2.03 6.85
CA PHE A 226 2.63 1.51 5.50
C PHE A 226 4.05 1.03 5.17
N GLU A 227 4.15 -0.13 4.55
CA GLU A 227 5.40 -0.63 3.98
C GLU A 227 5.45 -0.33 2.48
N SER A 228 6.63 0.04 1.97
CA SER A 228 6.86 0.19 0.54
C SER A 228 6.70 -1.15 -0.19
N TYR A 229 6.60 -1.10 -1.52
CA TYR A 229 6.56 -2.26 -2.40
C TYR A 229 7.43 -1.95 -3.62
N ASP A 230 8.73 -2.17 -3.44
CA ASP A 230 9.81 -1.77 -4.34
C ASP A 230 10.77 -2.93 -4.65
N CYS A 231 11.85 -2.64 -5.37
CA CYS A 231 12.90 -3.60 -5.74
C CYS A 231 13.49 -4.32 -4.52
N SER A 232 13.82 -3.58 -3.45
CA SER A 232 14.37 -4.14 -2.22
C SER A 232 13.41 -5.12 -1.56
N LYS A 233 12.10 -4.79 -1.53
CA LYS A 233 11.06 -5.67 -0.98
C LYS A 233 10.89 -6.94 -1.81
N PHE A 234 11.01 -6.86 -3.13
CA PHE A 234 10.98 -8.05 -3.98
C PHE A 234 12.18 -8.98 -3.73
N VAL A 235 13.39 -8.42 -3.59
CA VAL A 235 14.60 -9.19 -3.23
C VAL A 235 14.41 -9.89 -1.88
N LEU A 236 13.92 -9.16 -0.87
CA LEU A 236 13.64 -9.73 0.46
C LEU A 236 12.60 -10.86 0.39
N ARG A 237 11.48 -10.66 -0.31
CA ARG A 237 10.47 -11.72 -0.52
C ARG A 237 11.03 -12.94 -1.24
N THR A 238 11.94 -12.72 -2.20
CA THR A 238 12.62 -13.80 -2.92
C THR A 238 13.52 -14.60 -1.96
N TYR A 239 14.27 -13.93 -1.09
CA TYR A 239 15.12 -14.60 -0.11
C TYR A 239 14.29 -15.34 0.95
N GLU A 240 13.21 -14.74 1.45
CA GLU A 240 12.24 -15.41 2.32
C GLU A 240 11.70 -16.67 1.64
N LYS A 241 11.30 -16.57 0.37
CA LYS A 241 10.80 -17.73 -0.36
C LYS A 241 11.83 -18.83 -0.54
N LEU A 242 13.08 -18.47 -0.82
CA LEU A 242 14.17 -19.44 -0.90
C LEU A 242 14.43 -20.10 0.47
N ALA A 243 14.36 -19.36 1.57
CA ALA A 243 14.50 -19.90 2.93
C ALA A 243 13.36 -20.87 3.28
N GLU A 244 12.11 -20.57 2.89
CA GLU A 244 10.97 -21.50 3.01
C GLU A 244 11.21 -22.80 2.21
N LEU A 245 11.85 -22.69 1.05
CA LEU A 245 12.23 -23.82 0.20
C LEU A 245 13.51 -24.54 0.67
N GLY A 246 14.05 -24.17 1.84
CA GLY A 246 15.17 -24.83 2.50
C GLY A 246 16.56 -24.30 2.12
N ALA A 247 16.66 -23.15 1.45
CA ALA A 247 17.95 -22.52 1.18
C ALA A 247 18.62 -22.04 2.47
N GLU A 248 19.94 -22.17 2.53
CA GLU A 248 20.77 -21.67 3.62
C GLU A 248 21.55 -20.45 3.14
N PHE A 249 21.35 -19.33 3.82
CA PHE A 249 22.01 -18.08 3.51
C PHE A 249 23.31 -17.93 4.32
N LYS A 250 24.31 -17.33 3.70
CA LYS A 250 25.54 -16.91 4.38
C LYS A 250 25.25 -15.82 5.39
N LYS A 251 26.02 -15.81 6.47
CA LYS A 251 25.96 -14.75 7.48
C LYS A 251 26.79 -13.55 7.00
N ILE A 252 26.16 -12.71 6.20
CA ILE A 252 26.73 -11.43 5.75
C ILE A 252 25.78 -10.29 6.11
N GLU A 253 26.33 -9.11 6.33
CA GLU A 253 25.54 -7.89 6.52
C GLU A 253 24.89 -7.50 5.18
N THR A 254 23.59 -7.23 5.22
CA THR A 254 22.80 -6.83 4.04
C THR A 254 22.01 -5.57 4.35
N ASN A 255 22.33 -4.48 3.64
CA ASN A 255 21.75 -3.17 3.90
C ASN A 255 20.96 -2.71 2.67
N TYR A 256 19.83 -2.07 2.93
CA TYR A 256 18.86 -1.70 1.90
C TYR A 256 18.48 -0.24 2.04
N THR A 257 18.24 0.40 0.90
CA THR A 257 17.73 1.76 0.84
C THR A 257 16.27 1.75 1.24
N ARG A 258 15.88 2.66 2.14
CA ARG A 258 14.48 2.91 2.47
C ARG A 258 14.20 4.40 2.48
N ILE A 259 13.06 4.78 1.92
CA ILE A 259 12.59 6.15 1.87
C ILE A 259 11.41 6.27 2.84
N PHE A 260 11.61 7.04 3.91
CA PHE A 260 10.68 7.13 5.03
C PHE A 260 9.85 8.42 5.01
N LEU A 261 8.53 8.22 4.97
CA LEU A 261 7.44 9.01 5.55
C LEU A 261 7.47 9.05 7.08
N TYR A 262 7.58 10.19 7.77
CA TYR A 262 7.26 10.25 9.21
C TYR A 262 5.97 11.01 9.47
N SER A 263 5.00 10.37 10.12
CA SER A 263 3.68 10.94 10.39
C SER A 263 3.08 10.48 11.71
N GLY A 264 2.06 11.18 12.20
CA GLY A 264 1.09 10.60 13.13
C GLY A 264 0.24 9.52 12.46
N GLU A 265 -0.74 9.00 13.20
CA GLU A 265 -1.65 7.97 12.70
C GLU A 265 -2.38 8.46 11.43
N PRO A 266 -2.30 7.71 10.30
CA PRO A 266 -2.94 8.10 9.05
C PRO A 266 -4.46 8.08 9.12
N THR A 267 -5.08 9.04 8.44
CA THR A 267 -6.54 9.07 8.28
C THR A 267 -6.93 8.58 6.89
N TYR A 268 -7.83 7.60 6.84
CA TYR A 268 -8.38 7.12 5.57
C TYR A 268 -9.36 8.16 5.01
N LEU A 269 -9.17 8.53 3.74
CA LEU A 269 -9.99 9.54 3.09
C LEU A 269 -11.05 8.92 2.16
N GLY A 270 -10.72 7.81 1.50
CA GLY A 270 -11.59 7.17 0.53
C GLY A 270 -10.84 6.62 -0.69
N ASN A 271 -11.56 5.93 -1.56
CA ASN A 271 -11.08 5.53 -2.88
C ASN A 271 -11.38 6.61 -3.94
N GLU A 272 -10.91 6.40 -5.17
CA GLU A 272 -11.09 7.35 -6.28
C GLU A 272 -12.54 7.77 -6.52
N THR A 273 -13.48 6.83 -6.58
CA THR A 273 -14.89 7.13 -6.88
C THR A 273 -15.58 7.85 -5.72
N SER A 274 -15.22 7.54 -4.48
CA SER A 274 -15.77 8.20 -3.29
C SER A 274 -15.29 9.65 -3.10
N ILE A 275 -14.10 9.98 -3.59
CA ILE A 275 -13.51 11.33 -3.46
C ILE A 275 -13.79 12.19 -4.69
N PHE A 276 -13.53 11.66 -5.89
CA PHE A 276 -13.56 12.41 -7.15
C PHE A 276 -14.82 12.16 -7.99
N GLY A 277 -15.71 11.26 -7.54
CA GLY A 277 -16.98 10.98 -8.21
C GLY A 277 -18.02 12.10 -8.01
N PRO A 278 -19.20 11.98 -8.66
CA PRO A 278 -20.25 13.00 -8.64
C PRO A 278 -20.75 13.37 -7.23
N THR A 279 -20.75 12.41 -6.31
CA THR A 279 -21.16 12.56 -4.90
C THR A 279 -19.98 12.77 -3.94
N GLY A 280 -18.76 12.88 -4.46
CA GLY A 280 -17.55 13.04 -3.67
C GLY A 280 -17.36 14.45 -3.11
N ASN A 281 -16.45 14.56 -2.13
CA ASN A 281 -16.13 15.84 -1.50
C ASN A 281 -15.25 16.69 -2.45
N LYS A 282 -15.88 17.68 -3.11
CA LYS A 282 -15.22 18.57 -4.07
C LYS A 282 -14.05 19.37 -3.48
N THR A 283 -14.15 19.78 -2.22
CA THR A 283 -13.08 20.54 -1.54
C THR A 283 -11.87 19.63 -1.35
N LEU A 284 -12.08 18.44 -0.78
CA LEU A 284 -11.01 17.46 -0.58
C LEU A 284 -10.36 17.03 -1.91
N ALA A 285 -11.18 16.79 -2.95
CA ALA A 285 -10.69 16.45 -4.27
C ALA A 285 -9.77 17.55 -4.84
N LEU A 286 -10.17 18.82 -4.69
CA LEU A 286 -9.36 19.96 -5.12
C LEU A 286 -8.07 20.06 -4.31
N ASP A 287 -8.11 19.84 -3.00
CA ASP A 287 -6.94 19.90 -2.13
C ASP A 287 -5.92 18.81 -2.48
N ILE A 288 -6.37 17.58 -2.75
CA ILE A 288 -5.51 16.49 -3.22
C ILE A 288 -4.87 16.84 -4.58
N LYS A 289 -5.64 17.38 -5.53
CA LYS A 289 -5.10 17.80 -6.85
C LYS A 289 -4.08 18.93 -6.69
N LYS A 290 -4.35 19.91 -5.83
CA LYS A 290 -3.41 21.00 -5.53
C LYS A 290 -2.13 20.48 -4.89
N PHE A 291 -2.23 19.50 -4.00
CA PHE A 291 -1.06 18.87 -3.39
C PHE A 291 -0.19 18.16 -4.42
N TYR A 292 -0.77 17.41 -5.36
CA TYR A 292 0.00 16.68 -6.37
C TYR A 292 0.54 17.54 -7.51
N TYR A 293 -0.10 18.67 -7.81
CA TYR A 293 0.28 19.55 -8.93
C TYR A 293 1.76 19.93 -9.00
N PRO A 294 2.44 20.28 -7.88
CA PRO A 294 3.84 20.70 -7.91
C PRO A 294 4.81 19.56 -8.24
N PHE A 295 4.41 18.29 -8.12
CA PHE A 295 5.30 17.14 -8.36
C PHE A 295 5.39 16.71 -9.83
N LYS A 296 4.68 17.40 -10.73
CA LYS A 296 4.77 17.16 -12.17
C LYS A 296 6.16 17.55 -12.72
N PRO A 297 6.61 16.97 -13.84
CA PRO A 297 7.83 17.41 -14.52
C PRO A 297 7.79 18.91 -14.86
N HIS A 298 8.92 19.61 -14.66
CA HIS A 298 9.02 21.05 -14.91
C HIS A 298 9.67 21.35 -16.25
N LEU A 299 9.19 22.40 -16.92
CA LEU A 299 9.77 22.86 -18.19
C LEU A 299 10.83 23.96 -17.99
N SER A 300 10.84 24.61 -16.82
CA SER A 300 11.78 25.70 -16.52
C SER A 300 12.24 25.70 -15.06
N THR A 301 13.41 26.27 -14.79
CA THR A 301 13.96 26.43 -13.43
C THR A 301 13.07 27.28 -12.53
N LYS A 302 12.39 28.29 -13.08
CA LYS A 302 11.45 29.13 -12.31
C LYS A 302 10.25 28.31 -11.82
N GLU A 303 9.68 27.48 -12.69
CA GLU A 303 8.59 26.58 -12.33
C GLU A 303 9.04 25.57 -11.28
N PHE A 304 10.23 24.97 -11.44
CA PHE A 304 10.81 24.07 -10.46
C PHE A 304 10.97 24.72 -9.07
N LEU A 305 11.56 25.92 -8.99
CA LEU A 305 11.73 26.63 -7.71
C LEU A 305 10.39 26.96 -7.06
N TRP A 306 9.40 27.37 -7.86
CA TRP A 306 8.05 27.63 -7.36
C TRP A 306 7.38 26.36 -6.81
N SER A 307 7.46 25.25 -7.55
CA SER A 307 6.97 23.95 -7.09
C SER A 307 7.68 23.48 -5.82
N LEU A 308 9.00 23.66 -5.72
CA LEU A 308 9.76 23.31 -4.53
C LEU A 308 9.27 24.07 -3.29
N LEU A 309 8.98 25.37 -3.43
CA LEU A 309 8.39 26.17 -2.35
C LEU A 309 7.00 25.67 -1.95
N GLN A 310 6.16 25.30 -2.93
CA GLN A 310 4.82 24.75 -2.66
C GLN A 310 4.88 23.39 -1.95
N ILE A 311 5.82 22.53 -2.33
CA ILE A 311 6.06 21.23 -1.67
C ILE A 311 6.55 21.46 -0.23
N PHE A 312 7.51 22.36 -0.04
CA PHE A 312 8.02 22.69 1.29
C PHE A 312 6.90 23.25 2.19
N ASP A 313 6.10 24.18 1.67
CA ASP A 313 4.98 24.75 2.39
C ASP A 313 3.94 23.68 2.79
N SER A 314 3.58 22.78 1.88
CA SER A 314 2.58 21.73 2.17
C SER A 314 3.11 20.69 3.17
N VAL A 315 4.29 20.14 2.90
CA VAL A 315 4.83 18.98 3.63
C VAL A 315 5.48 19.38 4.96
N ILE A 316 6.16 20.53 5.01
CA ILE A 316 6.95 20.95 6.18
C ILE A 316 6.19 21.98 7.01
N MET A 317 5.66 23.04 6.39
CA MET A 317 4.99 24.13 7.12
C MET A 317 3.59 23.69 7.59
N HIS A 318 2.76 23.20 6.67
CA HIS A 318 1.41 22.73 6.96
C HIS A 318 1.35 21.29 7.46
N ARG A 319 2.45 20.53 7.32
CA ARG A 319 2.57 19.13 7.79
C ARG A 319 1.55 18.20 7.16
N GLN A 320 1.28 18.40 5.87
CA GLN A 320 0.28 17.65 5.12
C GLN A 320 0.95 16.82 4.03
N PHE A 321 0.59 15.55 3.97
CA PHE A 321 0.94 14.68 2.86
C PHE A 321 -0.24 13.79 2.51
N TYR A 322 -0.56 13.69 1.23
CA TYR A 322 -1.57 12.75 0.73
C TYR A 322 -0.85 11.53 0.15
N LEU A 323 -1.11 10.36 0.73
CA LEU A 323 -0.57 9.09 0.28
C LEU A 323 -1.64 8.35 -0.53
N PHE A 324 -1.24 7.77 -1.65
CA PHE A 324 -2.05 6.82 -2.40
C PHE A 324 -1.53 5.41 -2.13
N TYR A 325 -2.33 4.56 -1.51
CA TYR A 325 -1.93 3.20 -1.13
C TYR A 325 -3.12 2.26 -1.30
N ASN A 326 -2.91 1.07 -1.86
CA ASN A 326 -3.99 0.11 -2.18
C ASN A 326 -5.13 0.68 -3.06
N PHE A 327 -4.81 1.65 -3.92
CA PHE A 327 -5.78 2.39 -4.75
C PHE A 327 -6.77 3.24 -3.93
N GLU A 328 -6.32 3.70 -2.77
CA GLU A 328 -7.06 4.52 -1.82
C GLU A 328 -6.21 5.71 -1.36
N TYR A 329 -6.86 6.79 -0.94
CA TYR A 329 -6.20 8.01 -0.47
C TYR A 329 -6.20 8.09 1.05
N TRP A 330 -5.06 8.49 1.58
CA TRP A 330 -4.81 8.64 3.01
C TRP A 330 -4.19 10.00 3.29
N PHE A 331 -4.60 10.62 4.39
CA PHE A 331 -3.96 11.82 4.91
C PHE A 331 -2.92 11.43 5.96
N LEU A 332 -1.69 11.94 5.79
CA LEU A 332 -0.60 11.77 6.73
C LEU A 332 -0.34 13.09 7.46
N PRO A 333 -0.59 13.16 8.79
CA PRO A 333 -0.20 14.32 9.59
C PRO A 333 1.31 14.26 9.84
N MET A 334 2.10 14.94 9.01
CA MET A 334 3.54 14.79 8.95
C MET A 334 4.23 15.22 10.25
N LYS A 335 5.31 14.52 10.62
CA LYS A 335 6.13 14.78 11.82
C LYS A 335 7.58 14.87 11.43
N PHE A 336 8.34 15.73 12.11
CA PHE A 336 9.80 15.79 11.95
C PHE A 336 10.43 14.40 12.20
N PRO A 337 11.42 13.95 11.39
CA PRO A 337 12.16 14.68 10.36
C PRO A 337 11.49 14.77 8.98
N PHE A 338 10.18 14.48 8.91
CA PHE A 338 9.32 14.52 7.73
C PHE A 338 9.66 13.46 6.70
N ILE A 339 10.84 13.56 6.08
CA ILE A 339 11.33 12.64 5.06
C ILE A 339 12.77 12.26 5.40
N LYS A 340 13.10 10.97 5.35
CA LYS A 340 14.48 10.50 5.52
C LYS A 340 14.76 9.35 4.57
N ILE A 341 15.91 9.39 3.93
CA ILE A 341 16.47 8.25 3.20
C ILE A 341 17.48 7.59 4.13
N THR A 342 17.38 6.28 4.30
CA THR A 342 18.28 5.51 5.15
C THR A 342 18.80 4.30 4.40
N TYR A 343 19.98 3.85 4.82
CA TYR A 343 20.58 2.61 4.35
C TYR A 343 20.77 1.70 5.57
N GLU A 344 19.79 0.84 5.81
CA GLU A 344 19.66 0.08 7.07
C GLU A 344 19.83 -1.41 6.83
N GLU A 345 20.44 -2.09 7.80
CA GLU A 345 20.60 -3.55 7.79
C GLU A 345 19.24 -4.24 7.91
N ILE A 346 18.97 -5.14 6.96
CA ILE A 346 17.89 -6.12 7.02
C ILE A 346 18.57 -7.48 6.83
N PRO A 347 18.71 -8.29 7.89
CA PRO A 347 19.44 -9.56 7.82
C PRO A 347 18.81 -10.54 6.83
N LEU A 348 19.65 -11.34 6.18
CA LEU A 348 19.20 -12.49 5.38
C LEU A 348 18.37 -13.47 6.25
N PRO A 349 17.32 -14.08 5.70
CA PRO A 349 16.45 -14.97 6.45
C PRO A 349 17.20 -16.22 6.91
N ASN A 350 16.89 -16.66 8.13
CA ASN A 350 17.33 -17.96 8.60
C ASN A 350 16.47 -19.06 7.96
N ARG A 351 17.06 -20.25 7.79
CA ARG A 351 16.31 -21.43 7.35
C ARG A 351 15.12 -21.66 8.28
N HIS A 352 13.91 -21.69 7.72
CA HIS A 352 12.75 -22.14 8.47
C HIS A 352 12.99 -23.59 8.89
N LYS A 353 13.11 -23.83 10.19
CA LYS A 353 12.99 -25.19 10.72
C LYS A 353 11.55 -25.60 10.48
N THR A 354 11.30 -26.39 9.44
CA THR A 354 10.10 -27.21 9.41
C THR A 354 10.13 -28.03 10.70
N LEU A 355 9.21 -27.72 11.62
CA LEU A 355 8.86 -28.69 12.66
C LEU A 355 8.48 -29.96 11.92
N PRO A 356 9.10 -31.12 12.22
CA PRO A 356 8.56 -32.39 11.74
C PRO A 356 7.13 -32.47 12.28
N ASP A 357 6.19 -32.78 11.40
CA ASP A 357 4.81 -33.07 11.76
C ASP A 357 4.79 -34.02 12.97
N LEU A 358 4.07 -33.63 14.01
CA LEU A 358 3.78 -34.43 15.20
C LEU A 358 2.35 -34.94 15.12
#